data_AF-A0AB94IW73-F1
#
_entry.id   AF-A0AB94IW73-F1
#
_cell.length_a   1.000
_cell.length_b   1.000
_cell.length_c   1.000
_cell.angle_alpha   90.00
_cell.angle_beta   90.00
_cell.angle_gamma   90.00
#
_symmetry.space_group_name_H-M   'P 1'
#
loop_
_entity.id
_entity.type
_entity.pdbx_description
1 polymer ?
#
loop_
_entity_poly.entity_id
_entity_poly.type
_entity_poly.pdbx_seq_one_letter_code
_entity_poly.pdbx_strand_id
1 'polypeptide(L)'
;MSLPKLNGFPVPSLSEEDRAALEAAARRARVSALTMVTAASSGHPGGAFSGIEMFLTVYGTANLTPENCNALDRDYVVVSHGHTSAGVYAALAEWGFFDAGEAMAHFRQCGSVFQGHVEREVPAWTGGRATWGRGSPPAWASPWRSAPAGTRGASTC
;
A
#
# COMPACT_ATOMS: atom_id res chain seq x y z
N MET A 1 -16.86 -0.22 9.58
CA MET A 1 -17.15 -1.35 8.67
C MET A 1 -15.81 -1.93 8.27
N SER A 2 -15.58 -3.23 8.48
CA SER A 2 -14.37 -3.88 7.99
C SER A 2 -14.47 -4.04 6.47
N LEU A 3 -13.38 -3.79 5.76
CA LEU A 3 -13.28 -4.12 4.35
C LEU A 3 -13.33 -5.65 4.13
N PRO A 4 -13.76 -6.10 2.94
CA PRO A 4 -13.77 -7.53 2.61
C PRO A 4 -12.36 -8.11 2.58
N LYS A 5 -12.22 -9.40 2.88
CA LYS A 5 -10.95 -10.12 2.73
C LYS A 5 -10.78 -10.52 1.27
N LEU A 6 -9.87 -9.86 0.56
CA LEU A 6 -9.66 -10.06 -0.88
C LEU A 6 -8.33 -10.76 -1.22
N ASN A 7 -7.50 -11.06 -0.22
CA ASN A 7 -6.17 -11.60 -0.41
C ASN A 7 -6.19 -12.91 -1.21
N GLY A 8 -5.37 -12.98 -2.26
CA GLY A 8 -5.23 -14.19 -3.09
C GLY A 8 -6.39 -14.43 -4.07
N PHE A 9 -7.18 -13.41 -4.40
CA PHE A 9 -8.30 -13.50 -5.35
C PHE A 9 -9.26 -14.67 -5.02
N PRO A 10 -9.89 -14.66 -3.83
CA PRO A 10 -10.65 -15.81 -3.33
C PRO A 10 -11.90 -16.13 -4.16
N VAL A 11 -12.40 -15.15 -4.92
CA VAL A 11 -13.60 -15.25 -5.75
C VAL A 11 -13.37 -14.63 -7.13
N PRO A 12 -14.01 -15.14 -8.19
CA PRO A 12 -13.89 -14.59 -9.54
C PRO A 12 -14.60 -13.23 -9.70
N SER A 13 -15.56 -12.92 -8.83
CA SER A 13 -16.31 -11.66 -8.83
C SER A 13 -16.69 -11.27 -7.40
N LEU A 14 -16.70 -9.98 -7.13
CA LEU A 14 -17.11 -9.44 -5.82
C LEU A 14 -18.62 -9.55 -5.62
N SER A 15 -19.05 -9.77 -4.38
CA SER A 15 -20.46 -9.62 -4.02
C SER A 15 -20.88 -8.15 -4.07
N GLU A 16 -22.19 -7.90 -4.18
CA GLU A 16 -22.73 -6.55 -4.15
C GLU A 16 -22.39 -5.81 -2.85
N GLU A 17 -22.35 -6.54 -1.73
CA GLU A 17 -21.97 -6.02 -0.42
C GLU A 17 -20.49 -5.61 -0.37
N ASP A 18 -19.59 -6.49 -0.85
CA ASP A 18 -18.16 -6.20 -0.90
C ASP A 18 -17.85 -5.01 -1.80
N ARG A 19 -18.54 -4.93 -2.95
CA ARG A 19 -18.42 -3.79 -3.86
C ARG A 19 -18.88 -2.50 -3.19
N ALA A 20 -20.03 -2.51 -2.54
CA ALA A 20 -20.54 -1.34 -1.82
C ALA A 20 -19.60 -0.91 -0.68
N ALA A 21 -18.98 -1.87 0.02
CA ALA A 21 -17.99 -1.59 1.06
C ALA A 21 -16.73 -0.90 0.49
N LEU A 22 -16.22 -1.38 -0.66
CA LEU A 22 -15.08 -0.76 -1.36
C LEU A 22 -15.43 0.62 -1.91
N GLU A 23 -16.62 0.82 -2.49
CA GLU A 23 -17.09 2.13 -2.95
C GLU A 23 -17.20 3.14 -1.79
N ALA A 24 -17.70 2.70 -0.64
CA ALA A 24 -17.76 3.52 0.57
C ALA A 24 -16.35 3.87 1.09
N ALA A 25 -15.40 2.93 1.06
CA ALA A 25 -14.01 3.18 1.40
C ALA A 25 -13.33 4.12 0.41
N ALA A 26 -13.56 3.96 -0.88
CA ALA A 26 -13.06 4.86 -1.92
C ALA A 26 -13.53 6.30 -1.69
N ARG A 27 -14.79 6.50 -1.28
CA ARG A 27 -15.31 7.82 -0.91
C ARG A 27 -14.59 8.42 0.30
N ARG A 28 -14.38 7.64 1.38
CA ARG A 28 -13.64 8.11 2.57
C ARG A 28 -12.17 8.40 2.26
N ALA A 29 -11.54 7.56 1.46
CA ALA A 29 -10.17 7.73 1.04
C ALA A 29 -9.99 8.98 0.17
N ARG A 30 -10.94 9.30 -0.72
CA ARG A 30 -10.95 10.59 -1.45
C ARG A 30 -11.05 11.79 -0.52
N VAL A 31 -11.91 11.73 0.50
CA VAL A 31 -12.00 12.80 1.51
C VAL A 31 -10.67 12.94 2.24
N SER A 32 -10.06 11.84 2.66
CA SER A 32 -8.76 11.86 3.35
C SER A 32 -7.64 12.42 2.47
N ALA A 33 -7.59 12.03 1.20
CA ALA A 33 -6.64 12.55 0.23
C ALA A 33 -6.83 14.04 -0.04
N LEU A 34 -8.08 14.51 -0.13
CA LEU A 34 -8.38 15.93 -0.26
C LEU A 34 -7.90 16.70 0.96
N THR A 35 -8.24 16.24 2.16
CA THR A 35 -7.83 16.84 3.43
C THR A 35 -6.32 16.94 3.54
N MET A 36 -5.58 15.88 3.21
CA MET A 36 -4.11 15.88 3.17
C MET A 36 -3.55 16.97 2.25
N VAL A 37 -4.01 17.02 1.00
CA VAL A 37 -3.52 17.99 0.01
C VAL A 37 -3.87 19.41 0.41
N THR A 38 -5.08 19.64 0.93
CA THR A 38 -5.54 20.95 1.40
C THR A 38 -4.75 21.41 2.62
N ALA A 39 -4.56 20.56 3.64
CA ALA A 39 -3.80 20.89 4.83
C ALA A 39 -2.33 21.21 4.52
N ALA A 40 -1.73 20.47 3.58
CA ALA A 40 -0.37 20.74 3.12
C ALA A 40 -0.26 21.92 2.13
N SER A 41 -1.39 22.46 1.66
CA SER A 41 -1.46 23.45 0.56
C SER A 41 -0.68 23.01 -0.70
N SER A 42 -0.54 21.69 -0.91
CA SER A 42 0.35 21.14 -1.94
C SER A 42 0.08 19.64 -2.17
N GLY A 43 0.00 19.22 -3.43
CA GLY A 43 -0.19 17.80 -3.80
C GLY A 43 -0.95 17.61 -5.12
N HIS A 44 -1.25 16.36 -5.46
CA HIS A 44 -1.87 15.99 -6.74
C HIS A 44 -3.21 15.26 -6.52
N PRO A 45 -4.31 16.00 -6.26
CA PRO A 45 -5.59 15.39 -5.92
C PRO A 45 -6.22 14.64 -7.11
N GLY A 46 -6.02 15.12 -8.34
CA GLY A 46 -6.57 14.48 -9.53
C GLY A 46 -6.08 13.04 -9.73
N GLY A 47 -4.76 12.82 -9.68
CA GLY A 47 -4.18 11.49 -9.81
C GLY A 47 -4.49 10.57 -8.62
N ALA A 48 -4.60 11.14 -7.41
CA ALA A 48 -5.03 10.39 -6.24
C ALA A 48 -6.48 9.88 -6.37
N PHE A 49 -7.39 10.71 -6.90
CA PHE A 49 -8.80 10.34 -7.03
C PHE A 49 -9.07 9.35 -8.14
N SER A 50 -8.34 9.45 -9.26
CA SER A 50 -8.47 8.51 -10.38
C SER A 50 -7.93 7.12 -10.05
N GLY A 51 -6.98 7.02 -9.12
CA GLY A 51 -6.33 5.77 -8.75
C GLY A 51 -6.90 5.07 -7.51
N ILE A 52 -7.85 5.67 -6.79
CA ILE A 52 -8.21 5.22 -5.44
C ILE A 52 -8.80 3.79 -5.42
N GLU A 53 -9.69 3.45 -6.36
CA GLU A 53 -10.25 2.10 -6.48
C GLU A 53 -9.16 1.09 -6.83
N MET A 54 -8.23 1.45 -7.71
CA MET A 54 -7.10 0.60 -8.08
C MET A 54 -6.21 0.33 -6.85
N PHE A 55 -5.87 1.37 -6.08
CA PHE A 55 -5.06 1.20 -4.87
C PHE A 55 -5.78 0.33 -3.84
N LEU A 56 -7.06 0.61 -3.54
CA LEU A 56 -7.84 -0.20 -2.61
C LEU A 56 -7.90 -1.66 -3.04
N THR A 57 -8.15 -1.92 -4.33
CA THR A 57 -8.26 -3.28 -4.85
C THR A 57 -6.92 -4.00 -4.80
N VAL A 58 -5.84 -3.39 -5.30
CA VAL A 58 -4.50 -4.02 -5.34
C VAL A 58 -3.97 -4.29 -3.94
N TYR A 59 -4.10 -3.35 -3.00
CA TYR A 59 -3.67 -3.57 -1.63
C TYR A 59 -4.53 -4.60 -0.90
N GLY A 60 -5.81 -4.72 -1.25
CA GLY A 60 -6.69 -5.74 -0.69
C GLY A 60 -6.43 -7.15 -1.22
N THR A 61 -6.06 -7.29 -2.49
CA THR A 61 -5.85 -8.59 -3.13
C THR A 61 -4.44 -9.14 -2.99
N ALA A 62 -3.45 -8.26 -2.85
CA ALA A 62 -2.07 -8.65 -2.57
C ALA A 62 -1.95 -9.45 -1.26
N ASN A 63 -1.00 -10.39 -1.19
CA ASN A 63 -0.55 -10.99 0.07
C ASN A 63 0.20 -9.93 0.90
N LEU A 64 -0.54 -8.97 1.46
CA LEU A 64 -0.02 -7.82 2.20
C LEU A 64 -1.07 -7.37 3.23
N THR A 65 -0.71 -7.43 4.50
CA THR A 65 -1.51 -7.03 5.66
C THR A 65 -0.63 -6.24 6.64
N PRO A 66 -1.21 -5.50 7.60
CA PRO A 66 -0.44 -4.82 8.64
C PRO A 66 0.50 -5.78 9.40
N GLU A 67 0.07 -7.02 9.62
CA GLU A 67 0.82 -8.04 10.37
C GLU A 67 1.98 -8.63 9.57
N ASN A 68 1.83 -8.77 8.24
CA ASN A 68 2.84 -9.42 7.39
C ASN A 68 3.68 -8.43 6.55
N CYS A 69 3.54 -7.12 6.77
CA CYS A 69 4.18 -6.09 5.93
C CYS A 69 5.72 -6.15 5.88
N ASN A 70 6.35 -6.79 6.87
CA ASN A 70 7.79 -7.01 6.96
C ASN A 70 8.24 -8.43 6.54
N ALA A 71 7.30 -9.30 6.14
CA ALA A 71 7.62 -10.64 5.67
C ALA A 71 8.33 -10.60 4.30
N LEU A 72 9.20 -11.57 4.03
CA LEU A 72 9.98 -11.62 2.79
C LEU A 72 9.18 -12.22 1.62
N ASP A 73 8.23 -13.09 1.92
CA ASP A 73 7.37 -13.84 1.01
C ASP A 73 6.03 -13.14 0.71
N ARG A 74 5.91 -11.86 1.07
CA ARG A 74 4.76 -11.03 0.75
C ARG A 74 4.77 -10.56 -0.71
N ASP A 75 3.63 -10.07 -1.17
CA ASP A 75 3.55 -9.38 -2.44
C ASP A 75 4.13 -7.97 -2.37
N TYR A 76 4.75 -7.54 -3.47
CA TYR A 76 5.36 -6.24 -3.62
C TYR A 76 4.53 -5.35 -4.56
N VAL A 77 3.78 -4.40 -3.99
CA VAL A 77 3.08 -3.34 -4.73
C VAL A 77 3.97 -2.11 -4.93
N VAL A 78 4.35 -1.81 -6.18
CA VAL A 78 5.15 -0.62 -6.55
C VAL A 78 4.27 0.38 -7.31
N VAL A 79 4.11 1.58 -6.77
CA VAL A 79 3.44 2.73 -7.39
C VAL A 79 4.48 3.60 -8.09
N SER A 80 4.59 3.48 -9.42
CA SER A 80 5.54 4.26 -10.23
C SER A 80 5.23 5.77 -10.26
N HIS A 81 3.94 6.14 -10.19
CA HIS A 81 3.48 7.52 -10.17
C HIS A 81 3.47 8.06 -8.72
N GLY A 82 4.65 8.15 -8.10
CA GLY A 82 4.80 8.45 -6.68
C GLY A 82 4.18 9.77 -6.22
N HIS A 83 3.94 10.71 -7.13
CA HIS A 83 3.30 11.99 -6.84
C HIS A 83 1.81 11.88 -6.43
N THR A 84 1.20 10.70 -6.60
CA THR A 84 -0.17 10.36 -6.15
C THR A 84 -0.22 9.83 -4.71
N SER A 85 0.84 10.07 -3.93
CA SER A 85 1.05 9.61 -2.54
C SER A 85 -0.14 9.78 -1.61
N ALA A 86 -0.85 10.90 -1.67
CA ALA A 86 -2.05 11.12 -0.86
C ALA A 86 -3.13 10.04 -1.09
N GLY A 87 -3.32 9.57 -2.33
CA GLY A 87 -4.26 8.50 -2.64
C GLY A 87 -3.78 7.13 -2.12
N VAL A 88 -2.48 6.88 -2.22
CA VAL A 88 -1.86 5.65 -1.68
C VAL A 88 -2.00 5.60 -0.16
N TYR A 89 -1.67 6.68 0.54
CA TYR A 89 -1.77 6.73 1.99
C TYR A 89 -3.22 6.60 2.47
N ALA A 90 -4.15 7.24 1.78
CA ALA A 90 -5.57 7.11 2.08
C ALA A 90 -6.06 5.66 1.90
N ALA A 91 -5.63 4.96 0.85
CA ALA A 91 -6.00 3.56 0.63
C ALA A 91 -5.38 2.61 1.67
N LEU A 92 -4.11 2.82 2.05
CA LEU A 92 -3.45 2.04 3.09
C LEU A 92 -4.08 2.25 4.48
N ALA A 93 -4.53 3.47 4.78
CA ALA A 93 -5.25 3.76 6.01
C ALA A 93 -6.58 3.00 6.09
N GLU A 94 -7.33 2.89 4.97
CA GLU A 94 -8.57 2.09 4.93
C GLU A 94 -8.33 0.59 5.17
N TRP A 95 -7.16 0.07 4.78
CA TRP A 95 -6.73 -1.29 5.09
C TRP A 95 -6.10 -1.45 6.48
N GLY A 96 -6.05 -0.39 7.29
CA GLY A 96 -5.62 -0.44 8.69
C GLY A 96 -4.11 -0.47 8.89
N PHE A 97 -3.31 -0.06 7.90
CA PHE A 97 -1.84 0.03 8.07
C PHE A 97 -1.41 1.12 9.06
N PHE A 98 -2.22 2.16 9.20
CA PHE A 98 -2.04 3.29 10.13
C PHE A 98 -3.36 4.07 10.22
N ASP A 99 -3.45 5.00 11.17
CA ASP A 99 -4.62 5.85 11.33
C ASP A 99 -4.71 6.91 10.21
N ALA A 100 -5.90 7.07 9.63
CA ALA A 100 -6.12 8.06 8.57
C ALA A 100 -5.92 9.50 9.07
N GLY A 101 -6.24 9.77 10.35
CA GLY A 101 -6.03 11.05 11.00
C GLY A 101 -4.57 11.43 11.10
N GLU A 102 -3.68 10.49 11.42
CA GLU A 102 -2.22 10.72 11.42
C GLU A 102 -1.72 11.13 10.03
N ALA A 103 -2.16 10.44 8.98
CA ALA A 103 -1.80 10.79 7.61
C ALA A 103 -2.33 12.17 7.23
N MET A 104 -3.59 12.48 7.56
CA MET A 104 -4.20 13.79 7.31
C MET A 104 -3.48 14.94 8.03
N ALA A 105 -3.09 14.73 9.29
CA ALA A 105 -2.45 15.76 10.11
C ALA A 105 -0.99 16.03 9.72
N HIS A 106 -0.27 14.99 9.26
CA HIS A 106 1.18 15.05 9.09
C HIS A 106 1.64 14.96 7.62
N PHE A 107 0.74 14.96 6.64
CA PHE A 107 1.13 14.94 5.23
C PHE A 107 2.03 16.13 4.86
N ARG A 108 3.16 15.83 4.22
CA ARG A 108 4.21 16.79 3.79
C ARG A 108 4.81 17.66 4.90
N GLN A 109 4.58 17.32 6.16
CA GLN A 109 5.23 18.00 7.28
C GLN A 109 6.70 17.54 7.39
N CYS A 110 7.57 18.44 7.82
CA CYS A 110 8.98 18.11 8.04
C CYS A 110 9.10 17.01 9.11
N GLY A 111 9.88 15.95 8.83
CA GLY A 111 10.04 14.81 9.73
C GLY A 111 8.87 13.83 9.77
N SER A 112 7.82 14.05 8.98
CA SER A 112 6.73 13.08 8.80
C SER A 112 7.17 11.89 7.95
N VAL A 113 6.57 10.73 8.17
CA VAL A 113 6.70 9.59 7.22
C VAL A 113 5.82 9.77 5.98
N PHE A 114 4.78 10.60 6.06
CA PHE A 114 3.81 10.85 4.99
C PHE A 114 4.30 11.94 4.04
N GLN A 115 5.26 11.57 3.18
CA GLN A 115 5.93 12.51 2.28
C GLN A 115 5.16 12.80 1.00
N GLY A 116 5.60 13.85 0.28
CA GLY A 116 4.95 14.30 -0.96
C GLY A 116 5.02 13.32 -2.13
N HIS A 117 5.94 12.36 -2.08
CA HIS A 117 5.99 11.16 -2.92
C HIS A 117 5.77 9.92 -2.06
N VAL A 118 5.38 8.79 -2.66
CA VAL A 118 5.25 7.51 -1.97
C VAL A 118 6.62 7.10 -1.44
N GLU A 119 6.74 6.94 -0.13
CA GLU A 119 8.02 6.67 0.53
C GLU A 119 8.08 5.34 1.28
N ARG A 120 9.32 4.87 1.48
CA ARG A 120 9.61 3.57 2.11
C ARG A 120 9.29 3.48 3.59
N GLU A 121 9.26 4.60 4.27
CA GLU A 121 9.03 4.63 5.71
C GLU A 121 7.56 4.42 6.08
N VAL A 122 6.66 4.50 5.09
CA VAL A 122 5.24 4.18 5.28
C VAL A 122 5.05 2.66 5.29
N PRO A 123 4.38 2.10 6.32
CA PRO A 123 4.03 0.67 6.35
C PRO A 123 3.37 0.24 5.03
N ALA A 124 3.69 -0.98 4.57
CA ALA A 124 3.29 -1.57 3.27
C ALA A 124 4.14 -1.22 2.03
N TRP A 125 5.01 -0.19 2.05
CA TRP A 125 5.79 0.13 0.84
C TRP A 125 6.84 -0.94 0.49
N THR A 126 7.04 -1.13 -0.80
CA THR A 126 7.98 -2.07 -1.43
C THR A 126 9.42 -1.57 -1.35
N GLY A 127 9.99 -1.68 -0.16
CA GLY A 127 11.40 -1.38 0.07
C GLY A 127 11.93 -1.78 1.45
N GLY A 128 11.05 -2.18 2.37
CA GLY A 128 11.40 -2.83 3.63
C GLY A 128 11.74 -1.87 4.78
N ARG A 129 11.33 -2.32 5.97
CA ARG A 129 11.58 -1.81 7.33
C ARG A 129 10.96 -0.45 7.66
N ALA A 130 9.73 -0.50 8.16
CA ALA A 130 9.26 0.47 9.15
C ALA A 130 10.09 0.28 10.44
N THR A 131 11.27 0.89 10.49
CA THR A 131 12.01 1.06 11.75
C THR A 131 11.90 2.52 12.13
N TRP A 132 11.02 2.81 13.10
CA TRP A 132 11.17 4.03 13.89
C TRP A 132 12.57 4.02 14.51
N GLY A 133 13.43 4.93 14.08
CA GLY A 133 14.80 5.07 14.57
C GLY A 133 15.83 4.16 13.89
N ARG A 134 16.80 4.78 13.19
CA ARG A 134 18.10 4.28 12.70
C ARG A 134 18.11 3.31 11.50
N GLY A 135 18.52 3.87 10.35
CA GLY A 135 19.80 3.53 9.71
C GLY A 135 20.08 2.09 9.29
N SER A 136 19.24 1.49 8.44
CA SER A 136 19.61 0.22 7.78
C SER A 136 19.25 0.24 6.28
N PRO A 137 20.11 -0.33 5.40
CA PRO A 137 20.03 -0.10 3.95
C PRO A 137 18.81 -0.78 3.29
N PRO A 138 18.29 -0.23 2.18
CA PRO A 138 17.06 -0.69 1.55
C PRO A 138 17.18 -2.12 0.99
N ALA A 139 16.07 -2.86 0.96
CA ALA A 139 16.03 -4.27 0.56
C ALA A 139 16.44 -4.53 -0.90
N TRP A 140 16.43 -3.53 -1.79
CA TRP A 140 16.92 -3.68 -3.17
C TRP A 140 18.44 -3.87 -3.26
N ALA A 141 19.18 -3.62 -2.18
CA ALA A 141 20.60 -3.94 -2.08
C ALA A 141 20.86 -5.46 -1.96
N SER A 142 19.83 -6.29 -1.87
CA SER A 142 19.92 -7.73 -2.10
C SER A 142 19.58 -8.01 -3.56
N PRO A 143 20.51 -8.57 -4.36
CA PRO A 143 20.28 -8.75 -5.78
C PRO A 143 19.09 -9.69 -5.96
N TRP A 144 18.29 -9.42 -6.99
CA TRP A 144 17.40 -10.38 -7.64
C TRP A 144 18.10 -11.74 -7.75
N ARG A 145 18.01 -12.59 -6.71
CA ARG A 145 18.32 -14.00 -6.85
C ARG A 145 17.10 -14.57 -7.54
N SER A 146 17.27 -14.85 -8.82
CA SER A 146 16.56 -15.91 -9.52
C SER A 146 16.21 -17.02 -8.52
N ALA A 147 14.95 -17.45 -8.55
CA ALA A 147 14.50 -18.62 -7.83
C ALA A 147 15.56 -19.74 -7.97
N PRO A 148 15.95 -20.43 -6.89
CA PRO A 148 16.83 -21.57 -7.03
C PRO A 148 16.19 -22.53 -8.04
N ALA A 149 16.93 -22.85 -9.10
CA ALA A 149 16.56 -23.88 -10.03
C ALA A 149 16.32 -25.16 -9.23
N GLY A 150 15.05 -25.47 -8.97
CA GLY A 150 14.63 -26.69 -8.31
C GLY A 150 15.13 -27.86 -9.14
N THR A 151 16.06 -28.59 -8.56
CA THR A 151 16.58 -29.87 -9.05
C THR A 151 15.41 -30.80 -9.37
N ARG A 152 15.09 -30.98 -10.65
CA ARG A 152 14.37 -32.19 -11.08
C ARG A 152 15.37 -33.33 -10.91
N GLY A 153 15.16 -34.10 -9.85
CA GLY A 153 15.90 -35.33 -9.60
C GLY A 153 15.82 -36.22 -10.83
N ALA A 154 16.98 -36.71 -11.24
CA ALA A 154 17.07 -37.87 -12.10
C ALA A 154 16.38 -39.04 -11.40
N SER A 155 15.37 -39.61 -12.04
CA SER A 155 14.99 -41.00 -11.83
C SER A 155 15.12 -41.72 -13.16
N THR A 156 16.11 -42.61 -13.18
CA THR A 156 16.33 -43.67 -14.15
C THR A 156 15.06 -44.47 -14.43
N CYS A 157 14.67 -44.54 -15.71
CA CYS A 157 14.30 -45.73 -16.49
C CYS A 157 13.94 -45.28 -17.91
#